data_AF-A0A2E4YZQ7-F1
#
_entry.id   AF-A0A2E4YZQ7-F1
#
_cell.length_a   1.000
_cell.length_b   1.000
_cell.length_c   1.000
_cell.angle_alpha   90.00
_cell.angle_beta   90.00
_cell.angle_gamma   90.00
#
_symmetry.space_group_name_H-M   'P 1'
#
loop_
_entity.id
_entity.type
_entity.pdbx_description
1 polymer ?
#
loop_
_entity_poly.entity_id
_entity_poly.type
_entity_poly.pdbx_seq_one_letter_code
_entity_poly.pdbx_strand_id
1 'polypeptide(L)'
;MKTLLLASALAFASLSSATLAAESYRCGDPESGLSITIDIEPEKGVGGFDGMGRGGLLTPDGQGAWVNRESGVQFIPEQLPPVVVLGGAQFPCENAAAAPSDPSGMAPPADVEQPMGEAEINVPGRSLGGKLREGPGVEFPDIGSLPEGMPLILNANSHVEFNGFEWFRVVLTDGRVGYQWGGILCSEDQEIQGLLRMCGATN
;
A
#
# COMPACT_ATOMS: atom_id res chain seq x y z
N MET A 1 -60.50 35.26 -27.02
CA MET A 1 -60.38 34.10 -26.10
C MET A 1 -59.81 32.96 -26.93
N LYS A 2 -58.67 32.32 -26.68
CA LYS A 2 -57.81 32.17 -25.52
C LYS A 2 -56.39 31.91 -26.06
N THR A 3 -55.43 32.62 -25.48
CA THR A 3 -53.98 32.42 -25.56
C THR A 3 -53.62 30.99 -25.12
N LEU A 4 -52.79 30.29 -25.88
CA LEU A 4 -52.06 29.10 -25.41
C LEU A 4 -50.59 29.31 -25.73
N LEU A 5 -49.85 29.69 -24.69
CA LEU A 5 -48.41 29.88 -24.69
C LEU A 5 -47.70 28.54 -24.94
N LEU A 6 -46.73 28.54 -25.86
CA LEU A 6 -45.65 27.57 -25.90
C LEU A 6 -44.78 27.79 -24.65
N ALA A 7 -44.62 26.75 -23.83
CA ALA A 7 -43.60 26.70 -22.80
C ALA A 7 -42.55 25.65 -23.22
N SER A 8 -41.51 26.11 -23.93
CA SER A 8 -40.28 25.35 -24.13
C SER A 8 -39.55 25.23 -22.79
N ALA A 9 -39.64 24.06 -22.16
CA ALA A 9 -38.80 23.72 -21.02
C ALA A 9 -37.42 23.30 -21.54
N LEU A 10 -36.53 24.28 -21.70
CA LEU A 10 -35.09 24.03 -21.83
C LEU A 10 -34.59 23.57 -20.46
N ALA A 11 -34.46 22.25 -20.29
CA ALA A 11 -33.72 21.67 -19.18
C ALA A 11 -32.23 21.99 -19.39
N PHE A 12 -31.75 23.05 -18.75
CA PHE A 12 -30.31 23.27 -18.58
C PHE A 12 -29.80 22.16 -17.67
N ALA A 13 -29.20 21.13 -18.26
CA ALA A 13 -28.34 20.21 -17.54
C ALA A 13 -27.14 21.04 -17.07
N SER A 14 -27.14 21.41 -15.79
CA SER A 14 -25.96 21.94 -15.12
C SER A 14 -24.91 20.83 -15.12
N LEU A 15 -24.02 20.86 -16.11
CA LEU A 15 -22.76 20.16 -16.02
C LEU A 15 -21.99 20.83 -14.87
N SER A 16 -22.00 20.19 -13.71
CA SER A 16 -21.00 20.48 -12.69
C SER A 16 -19.66 20.16 -13.32
N SER A 17 -18.96 21.19 -13.82
CA SER A 17 -17.53 21.09 -14.07
C SER A 17 -16.89 20.85 -12.72
N ALA A 18 -16.74 19.58 -12.34
CA ALA A 18 -15.83 19.20 -11.28
C ALA A 18 -14.47 19.66 -11.79
N THR A 19 -14.03 20.82 -11.31
CA THR A 19 -12.68 21.30 -11.55
C THR A 19 -11.81 20.32 -10.78
N LEU A 20 -11.19 19.36 -11.47
CA LEU A 20 -10.23 18.46 -10.83
C LEU A 20 -9.08 19.34 -10.40
N ALA A 21 -9.03 19.63 -9.10
CA ALA A 21 -7.98 20.43 -8.48
C ALA A 21 -6.63 19.73 -8.67
N ALA A 22 -5.53 20.43 -8.39
CA ALA A 22 -4.23 19.77 -8.30
C ALA A 22 -4.33 18.57 -7.33
N GLU A 23 -4.00 17.39 -7.82
CA GLU A 23 -4.09 16.14 -7.05
C GLU A 23 -2.67 15.72 -6.67
N SER A 24 -2.44 15.54 -5.38
CA SER A 24 -1.15 15.11 -4.85
C SER A 24 -1.30 13.68 -4.33
N TYR A 25 -0.30 12.84 -4.57
CA TYR A 25 -0.29 11.44 -4.16
C TYR A 25 1.04 11.09 -3.50
N ARG A 26 0.99 10.22 -2.51
CA ARG A 26 2.15 9.62 -1.87
C ARG A 26 2.22 8.16 -2.28
N CYS A 27 3.30 7.79 -2.93
CA CYS A 27 3.49 6.48 -3.53
C CYS A 27 4.65 5.74 -2.89
N GLY A 28 4.48 4.43 -2.74
CA GLY A 28 5.43 3.56 -2.08
C GLY A 28 5.21 3.46 -0.58
N ASP A 29 6.12 2.76 0.08
CA ASP A 29 6.12 2.53 1.52
C ASP A 29 7.31 3.29 2.13
N PRO A 30 7.07 4.37 2.91
CA PRO A 30 8.12 5.11 3.60
C PRO A 30 9.00 4.22 4.51
N GLU A 31 8.44 3.13 5.06
CA GLU A 31 9.19 2.18 5.88
C GLU A 31 10.21 1.39 5.06
N SER A 32 9.88 1.13 3.79
CA SER A 32 10.80 0.52 2.81
C SER A 32 11.82 1.52 2.23
N GLY A 33 11.79 2.78 2.67
CA GLY A 33 12.60 3.88 2.13
C GLY A 33 12.15 4.37 0.76
N LEU A 34 11.05 3.84 0.23
CA LEU A 34 10.44 4.26 -1.02
C LEU A 34 9.34 5.27 -0.74
N SER A 35 9.67 6.56 -0.86
CA SER A 35 8.69 7.63 -0.79
C SER A 35 8.80 8.50 -2.03
N ILE A 36 7.72 8.53 -2.81
CA ILE A 36 7.58 9.39 -3.99
C ILE A 36 6.30 10.20 -3.84
N THR A 37 6.40 11.49 -4.09
CA THR A 37 5.26 12.38 -4.24
C THR A 37 4.98 12.55 -5.72
N ILE A 38 3.72 12.41 -6.11
CA ILE A 38 3.23 12.69 -7.46
C ILE A 38 2.25 13.86 -7.35
N ASP A 39 2.48 14.93 -8.11
CA ASP A 39 1.55 16.05 -8.21
C ASP A 39 1.08 16.14 -9.66
N ILE A 40 -0.23 16.07 -9.90
CA ILE A 40 -0.80 16.22 -11.24
C ILE A 40 -1.80 17.38 -11.28
N GLU A 41 -1.79 18.10 -12.40
CA GLU A 41 -2.79 19.10 -12.75
C GLU A 41 -3.41 18.68 -14.09
N PRO A 42 -4.42 17.78 -14.08
CA PRO A 42 -5.00 17.22 -15.31
C PRO A 42 -5.46 18.29 -16.30
N GLU A 43 -6.11 19.34 -15.79
CA GLU A 43 -6.60 20.49 -16.58
C GLU A 43 -5.50 21.23 -17.34
N LYS A 44 -4.28 21.24 -16.79
CA LYS A 44 -3.12 21.90 -17.40
C LYS A 44 -2.25 20.92 -18.19
N GLY A 45 -2.51 19.61 -18.09
CA GLY A 45 -1.70 18.56 -18.71
C GLY A 45 -0.27 18.50 -18.19
N VAL A 46 -0.03 19.01 -16.97
CA VAL A 46 1.30 19.00 -16.33
C VAL A 46 1.25 18.18 -15.06
N GLY A 47 2.29 17.39 -14.83
CA GLY A 47 2.50 16.67 -13.60
C GLY A 47 3.96 16.65 -13.23
N GLY A 48 4.26 16.30 -11.99
CA GLY A 48 5.60 16.16 -11.46
C GLY A 48 5.68 14.95 -10.55
N PHE A 49 6.88 14.40 -10.44
CA PHE A 49 7.22 13.47 -9.37
C PHE A 49 8.46 13.98 -8.65
N ASP A 50 8.53 13.72 -7.34
CA ASP A 50 9.68 13.99 -6.49
C ASP A 50 9.85 12.87 -5.47
N GLY A 51 11.06 12.35 -5.31
CA GLY A 51 11.33 11.29 -4.33
C GLY A 51 12.65 10.57 -4.58
N MET A 52 13.26 10.04 -3.52
CA MET A 52 14.56 9.35 -3.57
C MET A 52 15.68 10.17 -4.23
N GLY A 53 15.71 11.49 -4.03
CA GLY A 53 16.75 12.38 -4.57
C GLY A 53 16.67 12.62 -6.08
N ARG A 54 15.54 12.26 -6.70
CA ARG A 54 15.25 12.52 -8.12
C ARG A 54 13.86 13.11 -8.26
N GLY A 55 13.66 13.87 -9.33
CA GLY A 55 12.37 14.43 -9.68
C GLY A 55 12.32 14.79 -11.15
N GLY A 56 11.11 14.98 -11.67
CA GLY A 56 10.92 15.28 -13.07
C GLY A 56 9.48 15.55 -13.42
N LEU A 57 9.28 16.08 -14.62
CA LEU A 57 7.95 16.33 -15.16
C LEU A 57 7.33 15.04 -15.68
N LEU A 58 6.06 14.84 -15.39
CA LEU A 58 5.22 13.81 -15.98
C LEU A 58 4.36 14.45 -17.08
N THR A 59 4.21 13.72 -18.17
CA THR A 59 3.35 14.11 -19.29
C THR A 59 2.23 13.06 -19.42
N PRO A 60 0.98 13.46 -19.65
CA PRO A 60 -0.09 12.50 -19.91
C PRO A 60 0.22 11.69 -21.17
N ASP A 61 -0.03 10.39 -21.13
CA ASP A 61 0.14 9.48 -22.27
C ASP A 61 -1.08 9.42 -23.19
N GLY A 62 -2.20 10.01 -22.76
CA GLY A 62 -3.49 10.01 -23.47
C GLY A 62 -4.35 8.77 -23.24
N GLN A 63 -3.91 7.84 -22.40
CA GLN A 63 -4.61 6.60 -22.02
C GLN A 63 -4.93 6.53 -20.51
N GLY A 64 -4.78 7.66 -19.81
CA GLY A 64 -5.06 7.77 -18.37
C GLY A 64 -3.81 7.64 -17.50
N ALA A 65 -2.61 7.46 -18.06
CA ALA A 65 -1.37 7.43 -17.31
C ALA A 65 -0.51 8.68 -17.52
N TRP A 66 0.38 8.93 -16.57
CA TRP A 66 1.30 10.06 -16.52
C TRP A 66 2.72 9.52 -16.55
N VAL A 67 3.49 9.86 -17.57
CA VAL A 67 4.77 9.19 -17.86
C VAL A 67 5.95 10.16 -17.89
N ASN A 68 7.07 9.71 -17.32
CA ASN A 68 8.39 10.25 -17.59
C ASN A 68 9.28 9.11 -18.11
N ARG A 69 9.51 9.09 -19.42
CA ARG A 69 10.29 8.01 -20.07
C ARG A 69 11.77 8.05 -19.71
N GLU A 70 12.33 9.23 -19.46
CA GLU A 70 13.75 9.40 -19.12
C GLU A 70 14.08 8.76 -17.77
N SER A 71 13.17 8.89 -16.81
CA SER A 71 13.31 8.37 -15.45
C SER A 71 12.60 7.02 -15.25
N GLY A 72 11.94 6.49 -16.29
CA GLY A 72 11.21 5.22 -16.24
C GLY A 72 10.05 5.22 -15.23
N VAL A 73 9.37 6.36 -15.07
CA VAL A 73 8.25 6.55 -14.15
C VAL A 73 6.94 6.55 -14.93
N GLN A 74 5.96 5.78 -14.47
CA GLN A 74 4.58 5.81 -14.98
C GLN A 74 3.61 5.82 -13.82
N PHE A 75 2.78 6.84 -13.71
CA PHE A 75 1.73 6.95 -12.70
C PHE A 75 0.36 6.70 -13.31
N ILE A 76 -0.47 5.89 -12.66
CA ILE A 76 -1.79 5.48 -13.13
C ILE A 76 -2.83 5.88 -12.06
N PRO A 77 -3.41 7.09 -12.15
CA PRO A 77 -4.40 7.59 -11.19
C PRO A 77 -5.73 6.84 -11.22
N GLU A 78 -6.11 6.27 -12.37
CA GLU A 78 -7.40 5.60 -12.54
C GLU A 78 -7.43 4.17 -11.96
N GLN A 79 -6.28 3.61 -11.61
CA GLN A 79 -6.21 2.33 -10.91
C GLN A 79 -6.68 2.52 -9.46
N LEU A 80 -7.33 1.51 -8.88
CA LEU A 80 -7.82 1.55 -7.50
C LEU A 80 -7.13 0.44 -6.67
N PRO A 81 -6.17 0.76 -5.78
CA PRO A 81 -5.62 2.10 -5.53
C PRO A 81 -4.74 2.60 -6.69
N PRO A 82 -4.51 3.93 -6.80
CA PRO A 82 -3.60 4.48 -7.79
C PRO A 82 -2.21 3.87 -7.64
N VAL A 83 -1.45 3.73 -8.72
CA VAL A 83 -0.11 3.13 -8.66
C VAL A 83 0.92 3.94 -9.40
N VAL A 84 2.17 3.85 -8.96
CA VAL A 84 3.34 4.27 -9.71
C VAL A 84 4.18 3.06 -10.10
N VAL A 85 4.58 3.00 -11.36
CA VAL A 85 5.49 2.01 -11.92
C VAL A 85 6.87 2.63 -12.03
N LEU A 86 7.87 1.99 -11.42
CA LEU A 86 9.26 2.40 -11.46
C LEU A 86 10.10 1.21 -11.90
N GLY A 87 10.78 1.33 -13.04
CA GLY A 87 11.63 0.24 -13.54
C GLY A 87 10.91 -1.10 -13.71
N GLY A 88 9.58 -1.08 -13.90
CA GLY A 88 8.73 -2.27 -14.04
C GLY A 88 8.06 -2.78 -12.76
N ALA A 89 8.40 -2.25 -11.58
CA ALA A 89 7.73 -2.58 -10.32
C ALA A 89 6.59 -1.59 -10.03
N GLN A 90 5.43 -2.09 -9.62
CA GLN A 90 4.26 -1.29 -9.25
C GLN A 90 4.25 -1.01 -7.75
N PHE A 91 3.98 0.23 -7.37
CA PHE A 91 3.87 0.66 -5.99
C PHE A 91 2.56 1.40 -5.79
N PRO A 92 1.80 1.09 -4.73
CA PRO A 92 0.54 1.76 -4.45
C PRO A 92 0.78 3.23 -4.10
N CYS A 93 -0.21 4.05 -4.38
CA CYS A 93 -0.26 5.46 -4.09
C CYS A 93 -1.54 5.79 -3.32
N GLU A 94 -1.40 6.68 -2.34
CA GLU A 94 -2.51 7.26 -1.60
C GLU A 94 -2.68 8.72 -2.01
N ASN A 95 -3.92 9.18 -2.16
CA ASN A 95 -4.19 10.59 -2.42
C ASN A 95 -3.90 11.40 -1.15
N ALA A 96 -2.95 12.33 -1.23
CA ALA A 96 -2.50 13.14 -0.11
C ALA A 96 -3.56 14.15 0.37
N ALA A 97 -4.55 14.49 -0.46
CA ALA A 97 -5.70 15.31 -0.08
C ALA A 97 -6.86 14.48 0.49
N ALA A 98 -6.85 13.16 0.32
CA ALA A 98 -7.86 12.25 0.86
C ALA A 98 -7.57 11.78 2.29
N ALA A 99 -6.49 12.26 2.92
CA ALA A 99 -6.26 12.05 4.35
C ALA A 99 -7.50 12.54 5.13
N PRO A 100 -8.31 11.65 5.72
CA PRO A 100 -9.50 12.08 6.43
C PRO A 100 -9.05 12.74 7.74
N SER A 101 -9.50 13.98 7.96
CA SER A 101 -9.56 14.56 9.30
C SER A 101 -10.70 13.91 10.09
N ASP A 102 -10.54 12.62 10.42
CA ASP A 102 -11.21 11.86 11.50
C ASP A 102 -12.78 11.75 11.47
N PRO A 103 -13.43 11.05 12.41
CA PRO A 103 -13.82 9.64 12.37
C PRO A 103 -15.33 9.39 12.13
N SER A 104 -15.66 8.16 11.69
CA SER A 104 -17.02 7.57 11.60
C SER A 104 -17.98 8.18 10.59
N GLY A 105 -18.38 7.42 9.56
CA GLY A 105 -19.60 7.78 8.83
C GLY A 105 -19.85 7.21 7.44
N MET A 106 -19.39 6.02 7.06
CA MET A 106 -20.19 5.11 6.23
C MET A 106 -19.58 3.71 6.27
N ALA A 107 -20.32 2.74 6.78
CA ALA A 107 -19.91 1.34 6.79
C ALA A 107 -19.67 0.86 5.34
N PRO A 108 -18.55 0.19 5.03
CA PRO A 108 -18.42 -0.54 3.77
C PRO A 108 -19.43 -1.69 3.72
N PRO A 109 -19.96 -2.06 2.54
CA PRO A 109 -20.79 -3.24 2.41
C PRO A 109 -20.00 -4.47 2.87
N ALA A 110 -20.68 -5.30 3.65
CA ALA A 110 -20.16 -6.59 4.12
C ALA A 110 -19.65 -7.42 2.94
N ASP A 111 -18.59 -8.19 3.21
CA ASP A 111 -17.98 -9.22 2.35
C ASP A 111 -16.79 -8.78 1.47
N VAL A 112 -15.83 -8.07 2.07
CA VAL A 112 -14.41 -8.39 1.86
C VAL A 112 -13.80 -8.44 3.26
N GLU A 113 -13.45 -9.63 3.72
CA GLU A 113 -12.66 -9.84 4.94
C GLU A 113 -11.27 -9.22 4.73
N GLN A 114 -11.16 -7.91 4.91
CA GLN A 114 -9.89 -7.28 5.25
C GLN A 114 -9.56 -7.76 6.67
N PRO A 115 -8.47 -8.50 6.90
CA PRO A 115 -8.07 -8.75 8.27
C PRO A 115 -7.86 -7.38 8.92
N MET A 116 -8.52 -7.21 10.06
CA MET A 116 -8.39 -6.05 10.93
C MET A 116 -6.92 -5.70 11.03
N GLY A 117 -6.59 -4.43 10.76
CA GLY A 117 -5.22 -3.95 10.59
C GLY A 117 -4.22 -4.68 11.48
N GLU A 118 -3.25 -5.30 10.82
CA GLU A 118 -2.03 -5.82 11.40
C GLU A 118 -1.46 -4.76 12.36
N ALA A 119 -1.73 -4.91 13.65
CA ALA A 119 -1.21 -4.01 14.65
C ALA A 119 0.31 -4.13 14.60
N GLU A 120 0.96 -3.01 14.30
CA GLU A 120 2.42 -2.94 14.32
C GLU A 120 2.92 -3.23 15.74
N ILE A 121 3.66 -4.33 15.87
CA ILE A 121 4.27 -4.77 17.13
C ILE A 121 5.73 -4.34 17.21
N ASN A 122 6.42 -4.24 16.06
CA ASN A 122 7.80 -3.76 15.92
C ASN A 122 8.77 -4.29 17.00
N VAL A 123 8.85 -5.61 17.14
CA VAL A 123 9.61 -6.30 18.19
C VAL A 123 10.86 -6.98 17.60
N PRO A 124 12.04 -6.89 18.24
CA PRO A 124 13.18 -7.69 17.83
C PRO A 124 12.90 -9.19 18.00
N GLY A 125 13.33 -9.96 17.00
CA GLY A 125 13.17 -11.41 16.98
C GLY A 125 14.23 -12.09 16.13
N ARG A 126 14.10 -13.41 16.00
CA ARG A 126 14.96 -14.22 15.14
C ARG A 126 14.16 -15.23 14.34
N SER A 127 14.63 -15.45 13.12
CA SER A 127 14.26 -16.61 12.32
C SER A 127 14.92 -17.85 12.91
N LEU A 128 14.14 -18.91 13.09
CA LEU A 128 14.62 -20.26 13.42
C LEU A 128 14.93 -21.08 12.16
N GLY A 129 14.99 -20.41 11.01
CA GLY A 129 15.26 -21.00 9.71
C GLY A 129 14.00 -21.11 8.85
N GLY A 130 14.16 -21.33 7.55
CA GLY A 130 13.05 -21.64 6.66
C GLY A 130 12.82 -20.60 5.56
N LYS A 131 11.59 -20.53 5.06
CA LYS A 131 11.23 -19.67 3.92
C LYS A 131 10.76 -18.30 4.37
N LEU A 132 11.11 -17.29 3.57
CA LEU A 132 10.50 -15.98 3.59
C LEU A 132 9.58 -15.88 2.37
N ARG A 133 8.33 -15.45 2.58
CA ARG A 133 7.30 -15.40 1.55
C ARG A 133 6.80 -13.99 1.30
N GLU A 134 6.20 -13.78 0.14
CA GLU A 134 5.63 -12.48 -0.23
C GLU A 134 4.33 -12.16 0.54
N GLY A 135 3.63 -13.18 1.06
CA GLY A 135 2.40 -13.05 1.83
C GLY A 135 2.26 -14.11 2.93
N PRO A 136 1.27 -13.95 3.84
CA PRO A 136 1.07 -14.77 5.03
C PRO A 136 0.39 -16.11 4.70
N GLY A 137 1.12 -17.02 4.04
CA GLY A 137 0.59 -18.31 3.64
C GLY A 137 1.55 -19.11 2.76
N VAL A 138 1.32 -20.42 2.67
CA VAL A 138 2.19 -21.33 1.87
C VAL A 138 1.92 -21.24 0.36
N GLU A 139 0.82 -20.62 -0.02
CA GLU A 139 0.41 -20.33 -1.39
C GLU A 139 1.15 -19.14 -2.00
N PHE A 140 1.69 -18.24 -1.16
CA PHE A 140 2.42 -17.07 -1.62
C PHE A 140 3.85 -17.43 -2.07
N PRO A 141 4.42 -16.73 -3.08
CA PRO A 141 5.76 -17.03 -3.58
C PRO A 141 6.85 -17.02 -2.51
N ASP A 142 7.80 -17.97 -2.64
CA ASP A 142 9.04 -17.97 -1.88
C ASP A 142 9.96 -16.85 -2.41
N ILE A 143 10.26 -15.86 -1.58
CA ILE A 143 11.14 -14.73 -1.93
C ILE A 143 12.51 -14.81 -1.24
N GLY A 144 12.70 -15.83 -0.39
CA GLY A 144 13.97 -16.06 0.28
C GLY A 144 14.01 -17.30 1.14
N SER A 145 15.19 -17.57 1.68
CA SER A 145 15.38 -18.55 2.74
C SER A 145 16.28 -17.95 3.81
N LEU A 146 15.85 -18.01 5.05
CA LEU A 146 16.57 -17.45 6.19
C LEU A 146 17.26 -18.59 6.94
N PRO A 147 18.52 -18.42 7.36
CA PRO A 147 19.16 -19.35 8.27
C PRO A 147 18.57 -19.21 9.69
N GLU A 148 18.77 -20.26 10.49
CA GLU A 148 18.47 -20.24 11.91
C GLU A 148 19.34 -19.20 12.65
N GLY A 149 18.74 -18.51 13.61
CA GLY A 149 19.37 -17.46 14.41
C GLY A 149 19.46 -16.11 13.71
N MET A 150 19.03 -15.99 12.45
CA MET A 150 19.07 -14.73 11.71
C MET A 150 18.21 -13.66 12.41
N PRO A 151 18.79 -12.51 12.79
CA PRO A 151 18.04 -11.44 13.42
C PRO A 151 17.06 -10.79 12.42
N LEU A 152 15.89 -10.42 12.92
CA LEU A 152 14.83 -9.72 12.19
C LEU A 152 14.00 -8.87 13.14
N ILE A 153 13.15 -8.01 12.58
CA ILE A 153 12.09 -7.31 13.31
C ILE A 153 10.76 -7.99 12.96
N LEU A 154 10.03 -8.43 13.98
CA LEU A 154 8.63 -8.79 13.86
C LEU A 154 7.85 -7.49 13.76
N ASN A 155 7.45 -7.10 12.55
CA ASN A 155 6.79 -5.83 12.31
C ASN A 155 5.31 -5.92 12.64
N ALA A 156 4.62 -6.96 12.18
CA ALA A 156 3.20 -7.17 12.50
C ALA A 156 2.79 -8.64 12.48
N ASN A 157 1.72 -8.97 13.21
CA ASN A 157 1.05 -10.27 13.16
C ASN A 157 -0.09 -10.20 12.15
N SER A 158 -0.10 -11.10 11.16
CA SER A 158 -1.14 -11.12 10.13
C SER A 158 -2.44 -11.79 10.57
N HIS A 159 -2.43 -12.41 11.76
CA HIS A 159 -3.52 -13.23 12.31
C HIS A 159 -3.98 -14.39 11.42
N VAL A 160 -3.18 -14.72 10.40
CA VAL A 160 -3.41 -15.89 9.57
C VAL A 160 -2.79 -17.07 10.29
N GLU A 161 -3.63 -17.95 10.83
CA GLU A 161 -3.18 -19.16 11.50
C GLU A 161 -2.81 -20.25 10.48
N PHE A 162 -1.71 -20.93 10.75
CA PHE A 162 -1.30 -22.15 10.08
C PHE A 162 -0.68 -23.11 11.09
N ASN A 163 -1.22 -24.33 11.21
CA ASN A 163 -0.72 -25.37 12.12
C ASN A 163 -0.52 -24.91 13.58
N GLY A 164 -1.44 -24.10 14.12
CA GLY A 164 -1.41 -23.63 15.51
C GLY A 164 -0.46 -22.47 15.80
N PHE A 165 0.12 -21.84 14.77
CA PHE A 165 0.92 -20.62 14.87
C PHE A 165 0.47 -19.62 13.81
N GLU A 166 0.72 -18.34 14.00
CA GLU A 166 0.29 -17.29 13.07
C GLU A 166 1.42 -16.89 12.13
N TRP A 167 1.10 -16.27 10.98
CA TRP A 167 2.09 -15.66 10.10
C TRP A 167 2.43 -14.23 10.55
N PHE A 168 3.70 -13.87 10.39
CA PHE A 168 4.20 -12.55 10.80
C PHE A 168 4.88 -11.86 9.63
N ARG A 169 4.58 -10.57 9.46
CA ARG A 169 5.38 -9.67 8.63
C ARG A 169 6.69 -9.40 9.35
N VAL A 170 7.81 -9.67 8.68
CA VAL A 170 9.15 -9.51 9.21
C VAL A 170 9.99 -8.59 8.33
N VAL A 171 10.84 -7.80 8.98
CA VAL A 171 11.82 -6.93 8.33
C VAL A 171 13.21 -7.48 8.63
N LEU A 172 13.98 -7.76 7.58
CA LEU A 172 15.34 -8.25 7.70
C LEU A 172 16.33 -7.09 7.94
N THR A 173 17.52 -7.43 8.40
CA THR A 173 18.61 -6.44 8.61
C THR A 173 19.08 -5.75 7.33
N ASP A 174 18.81 -6.35 6.17
CA ASP A 174 19.08 -5.75 4.85
C ASP A 174 17.92 -4.91 4.30
N GLY A 175 16.86 -4.71 5.11
CA GLY A 175 15.69 -3.90 4.77
C GLY A 175 14.63 -4.63 3.93
N ARG A 176 14.86 -5.89 3.53
CA ARG A 176 13.82 -6.68 2.85
C ARG A 176 12.70 -7.02 3.81
N VAL A 177 11.49 -7.03 3.26
CA VAL A 177 10.28 -7.37 3.99
C VAL A 177 9.64 -8.61 3.37
N GLY A 178 9.06 -9.45 4.23
CA GLY A 178 8.25 -10.57 3.80
C GLY A 178 7.50 -11.16 4.99
N TYR A 179 6.92 -12.34 4.79
CA TYR A 179 6.18 -13.06 5.80
C TYR A 179 6.89 -14.36 6.15
N GLN A 180 6.92 -14.67 7.44
CA GLN A 180 7.43 -15.92 7.95
C GLN A 180 6.47 -16.49 9.00
N TRP A 181 6.36 -17.81 9.01
CA TRP A 181 5.46 -18.54 9.88
C TRP A 181 5.95 -18.51 11.34
N GLY A 182 5.05 -18.25 12.28
CA GLY A 182 5.35 -18.08 13.71
C GLY A 182 5.97 -19.30 14.37
N GLY A 183 5.68 -20.50 13.86
CA GLY A 183 6.27 -21.75 14.33
C GLY A 183 7.78 -21.90 14.05
N ILE A 184 8.37 -20.98 13.27
CA ILE A 184 9.82 -20.88 13.01
C ILE A 184 10.37 -19.49 13.36
N LEU A 185 9.72 -18.80 14.28
CA LEU A 185 10.11 -17.48 14.75
C LEU A 185 10.23 -17.48 16.28
N CYS A 186 11.11 -16.63 16.80
CA CYS A 186 11.13 -16.28 18.22
C CYS A 186 11.24 -14.77 18.41
N SER A 187 10.69 -14.28 19.52
CA SER A 187 10.80 -12.89 19.99
C SER A 187 11.84 -12.76 21.09
N GLU A 188 12.59 -11.66 21.15
CA GLU A 188 13.66 -11.52 22.15
C GLU A 188 13.16 -11.07 23.52
N ASP A 189 12.33 -10.01 23.58
CA ASP A 189 12.05 -9.29 24.83
C ASP A 189 10.68 -9.59 25.47
N GLN A 190 9.76 -10.17 24.71
CA GLN A 190 8.41 -10.44 25.17
C GLN A 190 7.82 -11.68 24.53
N GLU A 191 6.90 -12.34 25.23
CA GLU A 191 6.08 -13.40 24.64
C GLU A 191 5.06 -12.79 23.69
N ILE A 192 4.96 -13.35 22.49
CA ILE A 192 4.03 -12.90 21.46
C ILE A 192 3.18 -14.09 21.06
N GLN A 193 1.86 -13.93 21.24
CA GLN A 193 0.89 -14.94 20.81
C GLN A 193 1.05 -15.21 19.31
N GLY A 194 1.01 -16.48 18.92
CA GLY A 194 1.19 -16.91 17.54
C GLY A 194 2.63 -17.24 17.16
N LEU A 195 3.62 -16.92 18.00
CA LEU A 195 5.01 -17.37 17.83
C LEU A 195 5.30 -18.69 18.54
N LEU A 196 6.38 -19.36 18.13
CA LEU A 196 6.83 -20.59 18.76
C LEU A 196 7.23 -20.38 20.22
N ARG A 197 8.03 -19.33 20.50
CA ARG A 197 8.66 -19.09 21.80
C ARG A 197 9.37 -17.75 21.87
N MET A 198 9.81 -17.39 23.08
CA MET A 198 10.88 -16.40 23.27
C MET A 198 12.25 -16.97 22.90
N CYS A 199 13.13 -16.14 22.35
CA CYS A 199 14.49 -16.54 22.01
C CYS A 199 15.27 -16.91 23.27
N GLY A 200 16.06 -17.99 23.21
CA GLY A 200 16.85 -18.48 24.33
C GLY A 200 16.08 -19.25 25.42
N ALA A 201 14.75 -19.27 25.40
CA ALA A 201 13.94 -20.05 26.35
C ALA A 201 14.01 -21.55 26.02
N THR A 202 14.91 -22.31 26.64
CA THR A 202 15.03 -23.77 26.45
C THR A 202 13.69 -24.49 26.71
N ASN A 203 13.26 -25.34 25.77
CA ASN A 203 12.12 -26.25 25.92
C ASN A 203 12.24 -27.13 27.17
#